data_AF-A0A9E4ACJ8-F1
#
_entry.id   AF-A0A9E4ACJ8-F1
#
_cell.length_a   1.000
_cell.length_b   1.000
_cell.length_c   1.000
_cell.angle_alpha   90.00
_cell.angle_beta   90.00
_cell.angle_gamma   90.00
#
_symmetry.space_group_name_H-M   'P 1'
#
loop_
_entity.id
_entity.type
_entity.pdbx_description
1 polymer ?
#
loop_
_entity_poly.entity_id
_entity_poly.type
_entity_poly.pdbx_seq_one_letter_code
_entity_poly.pdbx_strand_id
1 'polypeptide(L)'
;MSAASGLAGHVGVSAACRALGVARATFYRRRRPKPEVVARTPDEVWSWDITRLLGPEKWQYLYLYVILDIYSRYATGWMVAERETAGLAGHLVGETCLRHG
;
A
#
# COMPACT_ATOMS: atom_id res chain seq x y z
N MET A 1 19.45 15.68 -9.72
CA MET A 1 20.11 14.37 -9.53
C MET A 1 21.27 14.57 -8.55
N SER A 2 21.18 14.05 -7.31
CA SER A 2 22.12 14.46 -6.25
C SER A 2 23.51 13.85 -6.44
N ALA A 3 24.55 14.64 -6.14
CA ALA A 3 25.96 14.22 -6.14
C ALA A 3 26.19 12.90 -5.36
N ALA A 4 25.39 12.64 -4.32
CA ALA A 4 25.46 11.40 -3.55
C ALA A 4 25.06 10.16 -4.34
N SER A 5 24.13 10.27 -5.30
CA SER A 5 23.73 9.13 -6.14
C SER A 5 24.81 8.77 -7.16
N GLY A 6 25.46 9.78 -7.75
CA GLY A 6 26.58 9.57 -8.66
C GLY A 6 27.82 8.99 -7.96
N LEU A 7 28.15 9.51 -6.78
CA LEU A 7 29.28 9.02 -5.98
C LEU A 7 29.02 7.62 -5.42
N ALA A 8 27.78 7.32 -5.00
CA ALA A 8 27.43 6.00 -4.46
C ALA A 8 27.67 4.85 -5.44
N GLY A 9 27.60 5.09 -6.76
CA GLY A 9 27.91 4.09 -7.79
C GLY A 9 29.38 3.68 -7.83
N HIS A 10 30.28 4.52 -7.31
CA HIS A 10 31.73 4.32 -7.37
C HIS A 10 32.32 3.88 -6.01
N VAL A 11 31.85 4.47 -4.91
CA VAL A 11 32.41 4.23 -3.56
C VAL A 11 31.44 3.57 -2.58
N GLY A 12 30.22 3.25 -3.04
CA GLY A 12 29.15 2.74 -2.19
C GLY A 12 28.40 3.82 -1.42
N VAL A 13 27.14 3.52 -1.06
CA VAL A 13 26.19 4.48 -0.45
C VAL A 13 26.71 5.06 0.86
N SER A 14 27.28 4.24 1.74
CA SER A 14 27.74 4.69 3.06
C SER A 14 28.90 5.69 2.97
N ALA A 15 29.89 5.43 2.11
CA ALA A 15 31.03 6.33 1.91
C ALA A 15 30.58 7.62 1.21
N ALA A 16 29.74 7.51 0.19
CA ALA A 16 29.18 8.66 -0.51
C ALA A 16 28.33 9.56 0.40
N CYS A 17 27.47 8.97 1.24
CA CYS A 17 26.66 9.71 2.21
C CYS A 17 27.51 10.44 3.25
N ARG A 18 28.56 9.79 3.77
CA ARG A 18 29.50 10.39 4.74
C ARG A 18 30.28 11.54 4.12
N ALA A 19 30.83 11.34 2.92
CA ALA A 19 31.63 12.34 2.22
C ALA A 19 30.84 13.61 1.88
N LEU A 20 29.53 13.49 1.66
CA LEU A 20 28.65 14.59 1.25
C LEU A 20 27.73 15.10 2.36
N GLY A 21 27.89 14.64 3.60
CA GLY A 21 27.05 15.05 4.73
C GLY A 21 25.57 14.70 4.58
N VAL A 22 25.23 13.68 3.78
CA VAL A 22 23.84 13.26 3.55
C VAL A 22 23.47 12.14 4.51
N ALA A 23 22.38 12.30 5.25
CA ALA A 23 21.82 11.21 6.04
C ALA A 23 21.41 10.03 5.13
N ARG A 24 21.87 8.81 5.44
CA ARG A 24 21.53 7.60 4.65
C ARG A 24 20.01 7.40 4.50
N ALA A 25 19.23 7.71 5.53
CA ALA A 25 17.77 7.67 5.47
C ALA A 25 17.20 8.60 4.39
N THR A 26 17.71 9.83 4.28
CA THR A 26 17.32 10.80 3.24
C THR A 26 17.71 10.30 1.85
N PHE A 27 18.88 9.69 1.70
CA PHE A 27 19.32 9.10 0.44
C PHE A 27 18.35 8.01 -0.04
N TYR A 28 18.02 7.04 0.82
CA TYR A 28 17.10 5.96 0.45
C TYR A 28 15.67 6.46 0.20
N ARG A 29 15.15 7.37 1.03
CA ARG A 29 13.82 7.97 0.82
C ARG A 29 13.70 8.67 -0.53
N ARG A 30 14.75 9.37 -0.96
CA ARG A 30 14.76 10.05 -2.27
C ARG A 30 14.89 9.08 -3.45
N ARG A 31 15.52 7.92 -3.27
CA ARG A 31 15.63 6.87 -4.32
C ARG A 31 14.35 6.06 -4.49
N ARG A 32 13.51 6.02 -3.47
CA ARG A 32 12.20 5.38 -3.49
C ARG A 32 11.15 6.41 -3.09
N PRO A 33 10.89 7.42 -3.96
CA PRO A 33 9.80 8.34 -3.70
C PRO A 33 8.52 7.53 -3.53
N LYS A 34 7.72 7.87 -2.52
CA LYS A 34 6.42 7.25 -2.33
C LYS A 34 5.58 7.57 -3.58
N PRO A 35 4.94 6.58 -4.23
CA PRO A 35 4.01 6.88 -5.30
C PRO A 35 2.87 7.74 -4.75
N GLU A 36 2.62 8.87 -5.41
CA GLU A 36 1.48 9.74 -5.15
C GLU A 36 0.45 9.46 -6.23
N VAL A 37 -0.70 8.92 -5.80
CA VAL A 37 -1.81 8.58 -6.70
C VAL A 37 -2.96 9.52 -6.37
N VAL A 38 -3.56 10.13 -7.39
CA VAL A 38 -4.68 11.06 -7.26
C VAL A 38 -5.82 10.55 -8.13
N ALA A 39 -7.01 10.38 -7.53
CA ALA A 39 -8.25 10.13 -8.25
C ALA A 39 -9.00 11.44 -8.45
N ARG A 40 -9.45 11.69 -9.68
CA ARG A 40 -10.24 12.85 -10.11
C ARG A 40 -11.70 12.51 -10.36
N THR A 41 -11.99 11.25 -10.62
CA THR A 41 -13.36 10.72 -10.77
C THR A 41 -13.50 9.39 -10.03
N PRO A 42 -14.74 8.91 -9.79
CA PRO A 42 -14.95 7.56 -9.28
C PRO A 42 -14.30 6.51 -10.18
N ASP A 43 -13.91 5.38 -9.58
CA ASP A 43 -13.36 4.18 -10.22
C ASP A 43 -11.99 4.34 -10.91
N GLU A 44 -11.26 5.44 -10.65
CA GLU A 44 -9.86 5.58 -11.09
C GLU A 44 -8.86 4.90 -10.14
N VAL A 45 -9.11 4.96 -8.83
CA VAL A 45 -8.18 4.45 -7.81
C VAL A 45 -8.96 3.90 -6.63
N TRP A 46 -8.69 2.65 -6.31
CA TRP A 46 -9.22 2.01 -5.11
C TRP A 46 -8.12 1.85 -4.05
N SER A 47 -8.54 1.99 -2.80
CA SER A 47 -7.76 1.60 -1.61
C SER A 47 -8.45 0.40 -0.97
N TRP A 48 -7.70 -0.44 -0.27
CA TRP A 48 -8.29 -1.58 0.42
C TRP A 48 -7.55 -1.84 1.73
N ASP A 49 -8.26 -2.42 2.69
CA ASP A 49 -7.71 -2.80 3.99
C ASP A 49 -8.48 -3.99 4.58
N ILE A 50 -7.86 -4.63 5.58
CA ILE A 50 -8.45 -5.73 6.33
C ILE A 50 -8.56 -5.32 7.80
N THR A 51 -9.79 -5.19 8.29
CA THR A 51 -10.08 -4.82 9.67
C THR A 51 -10.50 -6.06 10.47
N ARG A 52 -9.85 -6.29 11.61
CA ARG A 52 -10.24 -7.34 12.55
C ARG A 52 -11.43 -6.87 13.41
N LEU A 53 -12.57 -7.52 13.25
CA LEU A 53 -13.80 -7.28 14.01
C LEU A 53 -13.89 -8.27 15.17
N LEU A 54 -14.39 -7.79 16.32
CA LEU A 54 -14.72 -8.68 17.42
C LEU A 54 -15.93 -9.53 17.02
N GLY A 55 -15.80 -10.84 17.15
CA GLY A 55 -16.87 -11.80 16.87
C GLY A 55 -17.95 -11.81 17.96
N PRO A 56 -19.08 -12.47 17.70
CA PRO A 56 -20.16 -12.62 18.68
C PRO A 56 -19.75 -13.46 19.89
N GLU A 57 -18.77 -14.35 19.74
CA GLU A 57 -18.27 -15.22 20.81
C GLU A 57 -16.93 -14.72 21.40
N LYS A 58 -16.66 -15.11 22.64
CA LYS A 58 -15.43 -14.73 23.35
C LYS A 58 -14.20 -15.26 22.59
N TRP A 59 -13.26 -14.36 22.33
CA TRP A 59 -12.01 -14.63 21.57
C TRP A 59 -12.19 -15.00 20.10
N GLN A 60 -13.41 -14.89 19.57
CA GLN A 60 -13.65 -15.00 18.15
C GLN A 60 -13.38 -13.66 17.48
N TYR A 61 -12.70 -13.70 16.34
CA TYR A 61 -12.49 -12.53 15.49
C TYR A 61 -12.90 -12.87 14.07
N LEU A 62 -13.51 -11.89 13.41
CA LEU A 62 -13.79 -11.92 11.98
C LEU A 62 -12.90 -10.91 11.28
N TYR A 63 -12.60 -11.15 10.02
CA TYR A 63 -11.77 -10.31 9.17
C TYR A 63 -12.66 -9.70 8.11
N LEU A 64 -12.91 -8.40 8.24
CA LEU A 64 -13.63 -7.62 7.23
C LEU A 64 -12.62 -7.10 6.22
N TYR A 65 -12.77 -7.52 4.97
CA TYR A 65 -12.05 -7.00 3.83
C TYR A 65 -12.92 -5.93 3.17
N VAL A 66 -12.36 -4.76 2.90
CA VAL A 66 -13.08 -3.70 2.18
C VAL A 66 -12.17 -3.11 1.11
N ILE A 67 -12.74 -2.92 -0.08
CA ILE A 67 -12.20 -2.10 -1.16
C ILE A 67 -13.05 -0.84 -1.24
N LEU A 68 -12.41 0.31 -1.07
CA LEU A 68 -13.01 1.64 -1.12
C LEU A 68 -12.47 2.40 -2.33
N ASP A 69 -13.38 2.96 -3.12
CA ASP A 69 -13.03 4.00 -4.08
C ASP A 69 -12.60 5.27 -3.34
N ILE A 70 -11.40 5.78 -3.66
CA ILE A 70 -10.83 6.88 -2.87
C ILE A 70 -11.49 8.23 -3.14
N TYR A 71 -12.12 8.39 -4.31
CA TYR A 71 -12.78 9.63 -4.71
C TYR A 71 -14.18 9.73 -4.10
N SER A 72 -15.02 8.73 -4.32
CA SER A 72 -16.43 8.69 -3.93
C SER A 72 -16.66 8.17 -2.50
N ARG A 73 -15.67 7.50 -1.90
CA ARG A 73 -15.78 6.77 -0.63
C ARG A 73 -16.74 5.57 -0.68
N TYR A 74 -17.17 5.16 -1.86
CA TYR A 74 -18.04 4.00 -2.04
C TYR A 74 -17.27 2.69 -1.80
N ALA A 75 -17.89 1.74 -1.09
CA ALA A 75 -17.35 0.40 -0.89
C ALA A 75 -17.68 -0.48 -2.09
N THR A 76 -16.78 -0.53 -3.08
CA THR A 76 -16.94 -1.25 -4.35
C THR A 76 -16.94 -2.77 -4.15
N GLY A 77 -16.18 -3.25 -3.16
CA GLY A 77 -16.12 -4.65 -2.79
C GLY A 77 -15.93 -4.82 -1.30
N TRP A 78 -16.59 -5.81 -0.72
CA TRP A 78 -16.35 -6.21 0.67
C TRP A 78 -16.71 -7.67 0.90
N MET A 79 -16.09 -8.27 1.92
CA MET A 79 -16.47 -9.59 2.43
C MET A 79 -16.03 -9.73 3.88
N VAL A 80 -16.64 -10.66 4.60
CA VAL A 80 -16.25 -11.06 5.96
C VAL A 80 -15.79 -12.51 5.94
N ALA A 81 -14.67 -12.80 6.59
CA ALA A 81 -14.11 -14.14 6.68
C ALA A 81 -13.63 -14.47 8.10
N GLU A 82 -13.58 -15.76 8.43
CA GLU A 82 -13.06 -16.22 9.73
C GLU A 82 -11.53 -16.19 9.82
N ARG A 83 -10.84 -16.08 8.66
CA ARG A 83 -9.38 -16.11 8.58
C ARG A 83 -8.88 -15.10 7.55
N GLU A 84 -7.73 -14.51 7.85
CA GLU A 84 -6.99 -13.71 6.88
C GLU A 84 -6.16 -14.61 5.97
N THR A 85 -6.49 -14.66 4.68
CA THR A 85 -5.69 -15.37 3.68
C THR A 85 -5.52 -14.55 2.40
N ALA A 86 -4.41 -14.78 1.69
CA ALA A 86 -4.16 -14.15 0.40
C ALA A 86 -5.14 -14.62 -0.69
N GLY A 87 -5.62 -15.86 -0.62
CA GLY A 87 -6.59 -16.41 -1.57
C GLY A 87 -7.94 -15.71 -1.51
N LEU A 88 -8.42 -15.42 -0.29
CA LEU A 88 -9.63 -14.62 -0.08
C LEU A 88 -9.45 -13.20 -0.64
N ALA A 89 -8.32 -12.54 -0.34
CA ALA A 89 -8.02 -11.22 -0.91
C ALA A 89 -8.03 -11.22 -2.44
N GLY A 90 -7.41 -12.22 -3.07
CA GLY A 90 -7.40 -12.37 -4.52
C GLY A 90 -8.79 -12.58 -5.11
N HIS A 91 -9.64 -13.37 -4.45
CA HIS A 91 -11.03 -13.58 -4.85
C HIS A 91 -11.83 -12.28 -4.78
N LEU A 92 -11.78 -11.55 -3.67
CA LEU A 92 -12.47 -10.26 -3.51
C LEU A 92 -12.04 -9.26 -4.59
N VAL A 93 -10.73 -9.11 -4.81
CA VAL A 93 -10.21 -8.19 -5.84
C VAL A 93 -10.70 -8.61 -7.22
N GLY A 94 -10.61 -9.90 -7.55
CA GLY A 94 -11.08 -10.42 -8.84
C GLY A 94 -12.56 -10.17 -9.09
N GLU A 95 -13.43 -10.48 -8.12
CA GLU A 95 -14.87 -10.22 -8.23
C GLU A 95 -15.20 -8.74 -8.34
N THR A 96 -14.50 -7.89 -7.58
CA THR A 96 -14.73 -6.44 -7.60
C THR A 96 -14.32 -5.85 -8.95
N CYS A 97 -13.19 -6.28 -9.52
CA CYS A 97 -12.78 -5.91 -10.87
C CYS A 97 -13.80 -6.36 -11.93
N LEU A 98 -14.38 -7.55 -11.81
CA LEU A 98 -15.42 -8.02 -12.75
C LEU A 98 -16.71 -7.20 -12.68
N ARG A 99 -17.03 -6.61 -11.52
CA ARG A 99 -18.26 -5.82 -11.33
C ARG A 99 -18.13 -4.37 -11.81
N HIS A 100 -16.94 -3.79 -11.72
CA HIS A 100 -16.70 -2.35 -11.94
C HIS A 100 -15.72 -2.03 -13.08
N GLY A 101 -15.07 -3.03 -13.68
CA GLY A 101 -14.08 -2.87 -14.76
C GLY A 101 -14.60 -3.13 -16.16
#